data_AF-D4AUW3-F1
#
_entry.id   AF-D4AUW3-F1
#
_cell.length_a   1.000
_cell.length_b   1.000
_cell.length_c   1.000
_cell.angle_alpha   90.00
_cell.angle_beta   90.00
_cell.angle_gamma   90.00
#
_symmetry.space_group_name_H-M   'P 1'
#
loop_
_entity.id
_entity.type
_entity.pdbx_description
1 polymer ?
#
loop_
_entity_poly.entity_id
_entity_poly.type
_entity_poly.pdbx_seq_one_letter_code
_entity_poly.pdbx_strand_id
1 'polypeptide(L)'
;MSAESRPIDPGAFAEALKDLPLSSVYAKIAELENSTAHLERSNGELKTFIEQTDGGDKECEDAITENEEVIRRMRERIDLVKLELERRGEQWPEEQAEREADEPEDGQGANGTASQPPSSNQQNDGPSASSQPGMEPDLNGADDTSEGVHL
;
A
#
# COMPACT_ATOMS: atom_id res chain seq x y z
N MET A 1 -10.20 21.64 -2.48
CA MET A 1 -9.23 20.54 -2.29
C MET A 1 -7.88 21.04 -2.79
N SER A 2 -6.82 20.81 -2.03
CA SER A 2 -5.57 21.59 -2.04
C SER A 2 -4.73 21.45 -3.31
N ALA A 3 -4.73 22.48 -4.17
CA ALA A 3 -3.85 22.64 -5.32
C ALA A 3 -2.49 23.31 -4.96
N GLU A 4 -2.04 23.19 -3.70
CA GLU A 4 -0.92 23.98 -3.15
C GLU A 4 0.29 23.13 -2.73
N SER A 5 0.53 22.00 -3.40
CA SER A 5 1.85 21.37 -3.33
C SER A 5 2.60 21.74 -4.59
N ARG A 6 3.22 22.93 -4.58
CA ARG A 6 4.14 23.32 -5.66
C ARG A 6 5.18 22.21 -5.81
N PRO A 7 5.37 21.65 -7.02
CA PRO A 7 6.40 20.65 -7.24
C PRO A 7 7.74 21.20 -6.76
N ILE A 8 8.40 20.48 -5.85
CA ILE A 8 9.77 20.81 -5.43
C ILE A 8 10.66 20.82 -6.67
N ASP A 9 11.41 21.89 -6.82
CA ASP A 9 12.40 22.07 -7.88
C ASP A 9 13.41 20.89 -7.87
N PRO A 10 13.74 20.29 -9.03
CA PRO A 10 14.68 19.18 -9.10
C PRO A 10 16.04 19.49 -8.48
N GLY A 11 16.55 20.72 -8.65
CA GLY A 11 17.81 21.16 -8.04
C GLY A 11 17.72 21.23 -6.53
N ALA A 12 16.63 21.79 -5.99
CA ALA A 12 16.40 21.80 -4.54
C ALA A 12 16.28 20.39 -3.94
N PHE A 13 15.66 19.46 -4.67
CA PHE A 13 15.60 18.05 -4.27
C PHE A 13 16.99 17.41 -4.24
N ALA A 14 17.81 17.61 -5.28
CA ALA A 14 19.17 17.10 -5.35
C ALA A 14 20.09 17.66 -4.25
N GLU A 15 19.97 18.95 -3.93
CA GLU A 15 20.71 19.53 -2.81
C GLU A 15 20.30 18.91 -1.47
N ALA A 16 18.99 18.73 -1.23
CA ALA A 16 18.51 18.12 0.01
C ALA A 16 19.01 16.68 0.18
N LEU A 17 19.10 15.89 -0.91
CA LEU A 17 19.61 14.52 -0.87
C LEU A 17 20.99 14.40 -0.21
N LYS A 18 21.87 15.38 -0.39
CA LYS A 18 23.25 15.36 0.14
C LYS A 18 23.30 15.31 1.67
N ASP A 19 22.30 15.89 2.34
CA ASP A 19 22.24 15.99 3.80
C ASP A 19 21.49 14.80 4.45
N LEU A 20 20.84 13.95 3.65
CA LEU A 20 20.08 12.79 4.14
C LEU A 20 20.99 11.60 4.45
N PRO A 21 20.73 10.84 5.54
CA PRO A 21 21.41 9.57 5.78
C PRO A 21 21.01 8.54 4.72
N LEU A 22 21.89 7.57 4.47
CA LEU A 22 21.72 6.59 3.39
C LEU A 22 20.42 5.79 3.50
N SER A 23 19.99 5.43 4.72
CA SER A 23 18.71 4.76 4.96
C SER A 23 17.50 5.57 4.50
N SER A 24 17.55 6.90 4.67
CA SER A 24 16.49 7.79 4.17
C SER A 24 16.53 7.95 2.65
N VAL A 25 17.71 7.88 2.04
CA VAL A 25 17.84 7.86 0.57
C VAL A 25 17.20 6.59 0.00
N TYR A 26 17.49 5.40 0.57
CA TYR A 26 16.84 4.15 0.16
C TYR A 26 15.31 4.18 0.40
N ALA A 27 14.86 4.71 1.55
CA ALA A 27 13.43 4.88 1.80
C ALA A 27 12.76 5.78 0.75
N LYS A 28 13.47 6.81 0.27
CA LYS A 28 12.96 7.70 -0.79
C LYS A 28 12.83 6.98 -2.13
N ILE A 29 13.73 6.05 -2.46
CA ILE A 29 13.61 5.20 -3.66
C ILE A 29 12.30 4.41 -3.61
N ALA A 30 12.10 3.66 -2.52
CA ALA A 30 10.92 2.83 -2.35
C ALA A 30 9.61 3.66 -2.43
N GLU A 31 9.60 4.85 -1.84
CA GLU A 31 8.46 5.77 -1.91
C GLU A 31 8.16 6.24 -3.36
N LEU A 32 9.19 6.64 -4.11
CA LEU A 32 9.05 7.12 -5.48
C LEU A 32 8.62 6.01 -6.44
N GLU A 33 9.18 4.82 -6.30
CA GLU A 33 8.82 3.64 -7.09
C GLU A 33 7.39 3.20 -6.79
N ASN A 34 7.01 3.14 -5.51
CA ASN A 34 5.64 2.83 -5.10
C ASN A 34 4.65 3.84 -5.69
N SER A 35 4.93 5.13 -5.55
CA SER A 35 4.08 6.20 -6.08
C SER A 35 3.91 6.10 -7.60
N THR A 36 5.00 5.81 -8.32
CA THR A 36 4.99 5.61 -9.77
C THR A 36 4.14 4.40 -10.16
N ALA A 37 4.35 3.25 -9.50
CA ALA A 37 3.61 2.03 -9.76
C ALA A 37 2.10 2.18 -9.46
N HIS A 38 1.74 2.93 -8.42
CA HIS A 38 0.34 3.24 -8.11
C HIS A 38 -0.31 4.10 -9.19
N LEU A 39 0.37 5.15 -9.67
CA LEU A 39 -0.14 6.02 -10.73
C LEU A 39 -0.25 5.28 -12.06
N GLU A 40 0.71 4.42 -12.40
CA GLU A 40 0.66 3.59 -13.61
C GLU A 40 -0.51 2.61 -13.59
N ARG A 41 -0.75 1.96 -12.43
CA ARG A 41 -1.92 1.10 -12.25
C ARG A 41 -3.22 1.90 -12.43
N SER A 42 -3.34 3.04 -11.75
CA SER A 42 -4.52 3.91 -11.84
C SER A 42 -4.77 4.37 -13.28
N ASN A 43 -3.73 4.74 -14.02
CA ASN A 43 -3.84 5.08 -15.43
C ASN A 43 -4.32 3.90 -16.28
N GLY A 44 -3.89 2.67 -15.99
CA GLY A 44 -4.40 1.47 -16.65
C GLY A 44 -5.89 1.23 -16.39
N GLU A 45 -6.34 1.45 -15.17
CA GLU A 45 -7.75 1.36 -14.78
C GLU A 45 -8.60 2.43 -15.48
N LEU A 46 -8.13 3.69 -15.51
CA LEU A 46 -8.81 4.79 -16.21
C LEU A 46 -8.90 4.53 -17.72
N LYS A 47 -7.84 4.01 -18.35
CA LYS A 47 -7.86 3.62 -19.78
C LYS A 47 -8.93 2.57 -20.04
N THR A 48 -8.99 1.54 -19.19
CA THR A 48 -10.00 0.48 -19.28
C THR A 48 -11.42 1.05 -19.13
N PHE A 49 -11.62 2.02 -18.24
CA PHE A 49 -12.91 2.68 -18.05
C PHE A 49 -13.34 3.51 -19.27
N ILE A 50 -12.42 4.29 -19.86
CA ILE A 50 -12.68 5.05 -21.09
C ILE A 50 -13.08 4.13 -22.23
N GLU A 51 -12.37 3.00 -22.40
CA GLU A 51 -12.67 2.00 -23.45
C GLU A 51 -14.07 1.38 -23.30
N GLN A 52 -14.58 1.26 -22.07
CA GLN A 52 -15.90 0.71 -21.76
C GLN A 52 -17.03 1.75 -21.82
N THR A 53 -16.68 3.04 -21.93
CA THR A 53 -17.64 4.14 -21.90
C THR A 53 -17.93 4.60 -23.33
N ASP A 54 -19.19 4.43 -23.78
CA ASP A 54 -19.62 4.89 -25.09
C ASP A 54 -19.49 6.42 -25.22
N GLY A 55 -18.62 6.87 -26.10
CA GLY A 55 -18.30 8.29 -26.30
C GLY A 55 -17.07 8.80 -25.53
N GLY A 56 -16.39 7.93 -24.78
CA GLY A 56 -15.22 8.25 -23.98
C GLY A 56 -15.52 9.06 -22.71
N ASP A 57 -14.49 9.35 -21.93
CA ASP A 57 -14.58 10.19 -20.73
C ASP A 57 -13.41 11.17 -20.69
N LYS A 58 -13.74 12.46 -20.93
CA LYS A 58 -12.74 13.53 -21.02
C LYS A 58 -12.05 13.82 -19.69
N GLU A 59 -12.76 13.67 -18.57
CA GLU A 59 -12.19 13.89 -17.24
C GLU A 59 -11.16 12.80 -16.93
N CYS A 60 -11.46 11.55 -17.32
CA CYS A 60 -10.51 10.45 -17.19
C CYS A 60 -9.27 10.64 -18.08
N GLU A 61 -9.43 11.13 -19.31
CA GLU A 61 -8.31 11.45 -20.21
C GLU A 61 -7.40 12.54 -19.63
N ASP A 62 -8.00 13.60 -19.08
CA ASP A 62 -7.26 14.71 -18.48
C ASP A 62 -6.53 14.25 -17.21
N ALA A 63 -7.17 13.41 -16.39
CA ALA A 63 -6.55 12.81 -15.21
C ALA A 63 -5.35 11.91 -15.57
N ILE A 64 -5.45 11.10 -16.63
CA ILE A 64 -4.32 10.31 -17.14
C ILE A 64 -3.17 11.23 -17.54
N THR A 65 -3.47 12.31 -18.28
CA THR A 65 -2.46 13.27 -18.75
C THR A 65 -1.74 13.93 -17.58
N GLU A 66 -2.48 14.36 -16.55
CA GLU A 66 -1.89 14.95 -15.34
C GLU A 66 -1.02 13.94 -14.58
N ASN A 67 -1.52 12.71 -14.40
CA ASN A 67 -0.77 11.63 -13.75
C ASN A 67 0.53 11.30 -14.50
N GLU A 68 0.52 11.30 -15.83
CA GLU A 68 1.72 11.09 -16.64
C GLU A 68 2.78 12.18 -16.41
N GLU A 69 2.36 13.43 -16.20
CA GLU A 69 3.31 14.47 -15.80
C GLU A 69 3.89 14.25 -14.41
N VAL A 70 3.08 13.76 -13.46
CA VAL A 70 3.55 13.42 -12.11
C VAL A 70 4.54 12.26 -12.16
N ILE A 71 4.23 11.20 -12.90
CA ILE A 71 5.13 10.06 -13.14
C ILE A 71 6.46 10.53 -13.72
N ARG A 72 6.44 11.40 -14.74
CA ARG A 72 7.66 11.95 -15.33
C ARG A 72 8.54 12.65 -14.30
N ARG A 73 7.95 13.49 -13.43
CA ARG A 73 8.68 14.19 -12.36
C ARG A 73 9.20 13.22 -11.28
N MET A 74 8.44 12.17 -10.96
CA MET A 74 8.91 11.13 -10.02
C MET A 74 10.10 10.36 -10.59
N ARG A 75 10.08 10.02 -11.88
CA ARG A 75 11.21 9.37 -12.56
C ARG A 75 12.45 10.25 -12.62
N GLU A 76 12.31 11.54 -12.90
CA GLU A 76 13.42 12.51 -12.81
C GLU A 76 14.04 12.53 -11.39
N ARG A 77 13.21 12.46 -10.34
CA ARG A 77 13.71 12.37 -8.97
C ARG A 77 14.40 11.04 -8.68
N ILE A 78 13.93 9.93 -9.24
CA ILE A 78 14.61 8.63 -9.15
C ILE A 78 16.01 8.73 -9.76
N ASP A 79 16.15 9.39 -10.91
CA ASP A 79 17.46 9.60 -11.55
C ASP A 79 18.41 10.45 -10.69
N LEU A 80 17.89 11.48 -10.01
CA LEU A 80 18.68 12.27 -9.06
C LEU A 80 19.13 11.44 -7.84
N VAL A 81 18.29 10.52 -7.37
CA VAL A 81 18.67 9.60 -6.28
C VAL A 81 19.74 8.62 -6.74
N LYS A 82 19.65 8.09 -7.98
CA LYS A 82 20.70 7.25 -8.58
C LYS A 82 22.05 7.96 -8.58
N LEU A 83 22.07 9.20 -9.07
CA LEU A 83 23.28 10.01 -9.11
C LEU A 83 23.87 10.24 -7.71
N GLU A 84 23.02 10.45 -6.69
CA GLU A 84 23.49 10.61 -5.32
C GLU A 84 24.07 9.31 -4.74
N LEU A 85 23.49 8.14 -5.03
CA LEU A 85 24.04 6.85 -4.63
C LEU A 85 25.41 6.61 -5.27
N GLU A 86 25.52 6.85 -6.59
CA GLU A 86 26.80 6.76 -7.31
C GLU A 86 27.85 7.69 -6.70
N ARG A 87 27.47 8.92 -6.34
CA ARG A 87 28.35 9.90 -5.68
C ARG A 87 28.85 9.40 -4.32
N ARG A 88 28.05 8.61 -3.60
CA ARG A 88 28.41 7.98 -2.33
C ARG A 88 29.19 6.68 -2.49
N GLY A 89 29.32 6.16 -3.72
CA GLY A 89 29.92 4.85 -3.99
C GLY A 89 28.98 3.68 -3.69
N GLU A 90 27.69 3.94 -3.55
CA GLU A 90 26.65 2.96 -3.31
C GLU A 90 26.08 2.47 -4.66
N GLN A 91 25.52 1.26 -4.69
CA GLN A 91 24.89 0.67 -5.87
C GLN A 91 23.37 0.77 -5.79
N TRP A 92 22.69 0.65 -6.93
CA TRP A 92 21.23 0.59 -6.92
C TRP A 92 20.76 -0.70 -6.21
N PRO A 93 19.66 -0.69 -5.43
CA PRO A 93 19.22 -1.86 -4.66
C PRO A 93 19.01 -3.14 -5.48
N GLU A 94 18.53 -3.01 -6.72
CA GLU A 94 18.29 -4.16 -7.61
C GLU A 94 19.62 -4.84 -8.04
N GLU A 95 20.66 -4.05 -8.30
CA GLU A 95 21.99 -4.55 -8.63
C GLU A 95 22.70 -5.18 -7.42
N GLN A 96 22.37 -4.73 -6.20
CA GLN A 96 22.87 -5.34 -4.96
C GLN A 96 22.24 -6.73 -4.74
N ALA A 97 20.93 -6.86 -4.94
CA ALA A 97 20.21 -8.13 -4.79
C ALA A 97 20.71 -9.21 -5.76
N GLU A 98 21.09 -8.83 -6.99
CA GLU A 98 21.65 -9.76 -7.97
C GLU A 98 23.06 -10.26 -7.60
N ARG A 99 23.90 -9.43 -6.95
CA ARG A 99 25.24 -9.84 -6.49
C ARG A 99 25.18 -10.74 -5.26
N GLU A 100 24.32 -10.42 -4.30
CA GLU A 100 24.13 -11.25 -3.10
C GLU A 100 23.56 -12.64 -3.45
N ALA A 101 22.84 -12.76 -4.57
CA ALA A 101 22.33 -14.04 -5.06
C ALA A 101 23.39 -14.92 -5.77
N ASP A 102 24.54 -14.35 -6.16
CA ASP A 102 25.59 -15.03 -6.94
C ASP A 102 26.85 -15.36 -6.11
N GLU A 103 26.87 -15.02 -4.81
CA GLU A 103 27.90 -15.52 -3.89
C GLU A 103 27.57 -16.98 -3.48
N PRO A 104 28.43 -17.97 -3.81
CA PRO A 104 28.27 -19.31 -3.26
C PRO A 104 28.53 -19.24 -1.75
N GLU A 105 27.49 -19.52 -0.98
CA GLU A 105 27.54 -19.74 0.46
C GLU A 105 28.38 -21.00 0.77
N ASP A 106 29.71 -20.88 0.71
CA ASP A 106 30.65 -21.90 1.18
C ASP A 106 31.03 -21.60 2.64
N GLY A 107 30.36 -22.30 3.56
CA GLY A 107 30.58 -22.16 4.99
C GLY A 107 29.73 -23.09 5.85
N GLN A 108 30.04 -24.38 5.83
CA GLN A 108 29.45 -25.42 6.70
C GLN A 108 29.34 -25.02 8.18
N GLY A 109 28.19 -25.33 8.77
CA GLY A 109 27.95 -25.35 10.22
C GLY A 109 26.73 -26.18 10.61
N ALA A 110 26.82 -27.50 10.44
CA ALA A 110 25.79 -28.47 10.78
C ALA A 110 25.53 -28.62 12.30
N ASN A 111 24.25 -28.58 12.72
CA ASN A 111 23.55 -29.60 13.55
C ASN A 111 22.38 -28.99 14.33
N GLY A 112 21.22 -29.66 14.26
CA GLY A 112 20.08 -29.32 15.11
C GLY A 112 18.75 -29.92 14.67
N THR A 113 18.73 -31.21 14.32
CA THR A 113 17.49 -31.97 14.19
C THR A 113 16.76 -32.03 15.53
N ALA A 114 15.50 -31.60 15.56
CA ALA A 114 14.48 -32.12 16.47
C ALA A 114 13.09 -31.67 16.01
N SER A 115 12.46 -32.50 15.18
CA SER A 115 11.02 -32.52 15.00
C SER A 115 10.33 -32.82 16.33
N GLN A 116 9.36 -32.00 16.75
CA GLN A 116 8.30 -32.44 17.66
C GLN A 116 6.91 -31.98 17.18
N PRO A 117 5.88 -32.83 17.37
CA PRO A 117 4.56 -32.74 16.74
C PRO A 117 3.59 -31.78 17.45
N PRO A 118 2.44 -31.44 16.83
CA PRO A 118 1.38 -30.68 17.50
C PRO A 118 0.67 -31.52 18.57
N SER A 119 0.77 -31.12 19.83
CA SER A 119 -0.03 -31.70 20.92
C SER A 119 -1.45 -31.15 20.90
N SER A 120 -2.35 -31.96 20.35
CA SER A 120 -3.77 -31.98 20.64
C SER A 120 -4.02 -32.48 22.06
N ASN A 121 -4.61 -31.65 22.93
CA ASN A 121 -5.21 -32.11 24.19
C ASN A 121 -6.71 -31.82 24.18
N GLN A 122 -7.47 -32.87 23.84
CA GLN A 122 -8.91 -33.01 24.00
C GLN A 122 -9.15 -34.01 25.13
N GLN A 123 -9.98 -33.66 26.11
CA GLN A 123 -10.93 -34.51 26.88
C GLN A 123 -11.26 -33.82 28.21
N ASN A 124 -12.50 -33.32 28.38
CA ASN A 124 -13.72 -34.01 28.88
C ASN A 124 -13.72 -34.03 30.43
N ASP A 125 -14.78 -33.77 31.19
CA ASP A 125 -16.19 -34.19 31.10
C ASP A 125 -17.11 -33.24 31.92
N GLY A 126 -18.38 -33.14 31.55
CA GLY A 126 -19.48 -32.47 32.30
C GLY A 126 -19.93 -33.26 33.55
N PRO A 127 -21.09 -32.96 34.20
CA PRO A 127 -22.40 -32.91 33.53
C PRO A 127 -23.48 -31.93 34.11
N SER A 128 -24.68 -32.01 33.51
CA SER A 128 -26.02 -31.59 33.99
C SER A 128 -26.39 -30.10 33.87
N ALA A 129 -27.19 -29.71 32.88
CA ALA A 129 -28.64 -29.90 32.76
C ALA A 129 -29.46 -29.16 33.84
N SER A 130 -30.17 -28.10 33.46
CA SER A 130 -31.64 -28.07 33.37
C SER A 130 -32.25 -26.66 33.57
N SER A 131 -33.29 -26.41 32.76
CA SER A 131 -34.49 -25.59 33.09
C SER A 131 -34.48 -24.09 32.81
N GLN A 132 -34.98 -23.76 31.62
CA GLN A 132 -35.97 -22.68 31.38
C GLN A 132 -37.23 -22.96 32.25
N PRO A 133 -37.94 -21.95 32.80
CA PRO A 133 -39.03 -21.22 32.11
C PRO A 133 -39.04 -19.71 32.49
N GLY A 134 -39.81 -18.77 31.95
CA GLY A 134 -40.87 -18.72 30.95
C GLY A 134 -41.58 -17.34 31.07
N MET A 135 -42.10 -16.85 29.93
CA MET A 135 -43.22 -15.91 29.70
C MET A 135 -43.20 -14.44 30.17
N GLU A 136 -43.46 -13.60 29.15
CA GLU A 136 -43.89 -12.20 29.02
C GLU A 136 -45.22 -11.89 29.77
N PRO A 137 -45.95 -10.74 29.58
CA PRO A 137 -45.65 -9.44 28.93
C PRO A 137 -46.05 -8.22 29.82
N ASP A 138 -45.77 -6.97 29.38
CA ASP A 138 -46.62 -5.83 29.78
C ASP A 138 -46.95 -4.96 28.56
N LEU A 139 -48.25 -4.73 28.40
CA LEU A 139 -48.94 -4.02 27.33
C LEU A 139 -49.56 -2.77 27.95
N ASN A 140 -49.17 -1.58 27.49
CA ASN A 140 -49.97 -0.35 27.36
C ASN A 140 -49.01 0.82 27.07
N GLY A 141 -49.20 1.72 26.11
CA GLY A 141 -50.36 2.10 25.30
C GLY A 141 -50.30 3.63 25.07
N ALA A 142 -50.89 4.09 23.95
CA ALA A 142 -51.01 5.46 23.41
C ALA A 142 -49.85 5.91 22.49
N ASP A 143 -49.97 5.80 21.15
CA ASP A 143 -50.79 6.62 20.22
C ASP A 143 -50.26 8.06 20.06
N ASP A 144 -49.61 8.33 18.92
CA ASP A 144 -49.95 9.50 18.10
C ASP A 144 -49.45 9.25 16.66
N THR A 145 -50.40 9.34 15.74
CA THR A 145 -50.21 9.23 14.30
C THR A 145 -49.97 10.62 13.75
N SER A 146 -48.84 10.84 13.08
CA SER A 146 -48.65 12.02 12.25
C SER A 146 -48.04 11.61 10.92
N GLU A 147 -48.95 11.29 10.00
CA GLU A 147 -48.73 11.27 8.55
C GLU A 147 -48.30 12.67 8.08
N GLY A 148 -47.12 12.77 7.47
CA GLY A 148 -46.67 13.94 6.71
C GLY A 148 -46.62 13.59 5.23
N VAL A 149 -47.57 14.14 4.47
CA VAL A 149 -47.82 13.93 3.04
C VAL A 149 -46.59 14.25 2.17
N HIS A 150 -46.20 13.31 1.32
CA HIS A 150 -45.43 13.60 0.10
C HIS A 150 -46.41 14.07 -1.00
N LEU A 151 -46.05 15.21 -1.61
CA LEU A 151 -46.60 15.91 -2.78
C LEU A 151 -47.68 15.21 -3.62
#